data_AF-I4BCD2-F1
#
_entry.id   AF-I4BCD2-F1
#
_cell.length_a   1.000
_cell.length_b   1.000
_cell.length_c   1.000
_cell.angle_alpha   90.00
_cell.angle_beta   90.00
_cell.angle_gamma   90.00
#
_symmetry.space_group_name_H-M   'P 1'
#
loop_
_entity.id
_entity.type
_entity.pdbx_description
1 polymer ?
#
loop_
_entity_poly.entity_id
_entity_poly.type
_entity_poly.pdbx_seq_one_letter_code
_entity_poly.pdbx_strand_id
1 'polypeptide(L)'
;MVVERGLARCPRCVSVADYVFIEYGKNVIRYEVRCRKCGECYGEDMGPSAPSQLVVAEPLLRWPPDCEPVPPRDWGAELRGHLAVAAQHCATAAQISKTGFDEVAKRAHAMGEHTRTWVHERRRAYALGARMPLLALEGRGRRTEIQTGG
;
A
#
# COMPACT_ATOMS: atom_id res chain seq x y z
N MET A 1 6.61 -54.34 10.74
CA MET A 1 7.94 -53.76 11.04
C MET A 1 7.97 -52.33 10.50
N VAL A 2 8.58 -51.36 11.20
CA VAL A 2 8.76 -50.01 10.65
C VAL A 2 10.01 -49.99 9.79
N VAL A 3 9.87 -49.61 8.52
CA VAL A 3 10.95 -49.66 7.52
C VAL A 3 11.60 -48.30 7.29
N GLU A 4 10.85 -47.21 7.45
CA GLU A 4 11.36 -45.85 7.33
C GLU A 4 10.57 -44.89 8.25
N ARG A 5 11.23 -43.82 8.70
CA ARG A 5 10.62 -42.73 9.47
C ARG A 5 11.20 -41.39 9.04
N GLY A 6 10.41 -40.32 9.12
CA GLY A 6 10.88 -38.97 8.85
C GLY A 6 9.87 -37.91 9.24
N LEU A 7 10.03 -36.71 8.66
CA LEU A 7 9.16 -35.57 8.89
C LEU A 7 8.35 -35.23 7.64
N ALA A 8 7.05 -35.00 7.82
CA ALA A 8 6.11 -34.58 6.79
C ALA A 8 5.24 -33.43 7.29
N ARG A 9 4.38 -32.92 6.41
CA ARG A 9 3.34 -31.94 6.79
C ARG A 9 2.05 -32.67 7.11
N CYS A 10 1.42 -32.32 8.22
CA CYS A 10 0.09 -32.83 8.56
C CYS A 10 -0.92 -32.38 7.48
N PRO A 11 -1.68 -33.31 6.85
CA PRO A 11 -2.67 -32.95 5.82
C PRO A 11 -3.78 -32.02 6.34
N ARG A 12 -4.05 -32.05 7.65
CA ARG A 12 -5.11 -31.25 8.28
C ARG A 12 -4.68 -29.84 8.68
N CYS A 13 -3.55 -29.70 9.37
CA CYS A 13 -3.15 -28.41 9.96
C CYS A 13 -1.77 -27.92 9.52
N VAL A 14 -1.11 -28.62 8.58
CA VAL A 14 0.15 -28.24 7.92
C VAL A 14 1.35 -28.03 8.88
N SER A 15 1.20 -28.38 10.16
CA SER A 15 2.32 -28.45 11.07
C SER A 15 3.25 -29.60 10.69
N VAL A 16 4.51 -29.48 11.09
CA VAL A 16 5.46 -30.59 10.99
C VAL A 16 4.93 -31.74 11.85
N ALA A 17 4.92 -32.94 11.28
CA ALA A 17 4.45 -34.17 11.89
C ALA A 17 5.41 -35.31 11.53
N ASP A 18 5.47 -36.34 12.37
CA ASP A 18 6.26 -37.53 12.09
C ASP A 18 5.50 -38.42 11.09
N TYR A 19 6.21 -38.93 10.08
CA TYR A 19 5.71 -40.00 9.23
C TYR A 19 6.48 -41.30 9.47
N VAL A 20 5.82 -42.42 9.18
CA VAL A 20 6.39 -43.76 9.24
C VAL A 20 5.90 -44.61 8.08
N PHE A 21 6.77 -45.47 7.55
CA PHE A 21 6.39 -46.56 6.67
C PHE A 21 6.43 -47.87 7.45
N ILE A 22 5.31 -48.60 7.47
CA ILE A 22 5.13 -49.84 8.24
C ILE A 22 4.85 -50.98 7.27
N GLU A 23 5.68 -52.00 7.26
CA GLU A 23 5.43 -53.26 6.55
C GLU A 23 4.63 -54.21 7.46
N TYR A 24 3.50 -54.74 7.01
CA TYR A 24 2.65 -55.63 7.83
C TYR A 24 2.09 -56.85 7.06
N GLY A 25 2.56 -57.10 5.84
CA GLY A 25 2.21 -58.29 5.04
C GLY A 25 3.16 -58.48 3.86
N LYS A 26 2.97 -59.55 3.06
CA LYS A 26 3.77 -59.77 1.83
C LYS A 26 3.54 -58.62 0.85
N ASN A 27 4.52 -57.74 0.71
CA ASN A 27 4.51 -56.58 -0.19
C ASN A 27 3.45 -55.50 0.13
N VAL A 28 3.02 -55.37 1.40
CA VAL A 28 2.11 -54.29 1.81
C VAL A 28 2.81 -53.38 2.81
N ILE A 29 2.87 -52.10 2.47
CA ILE A 29 3.51 -51.02 3.24
C ILE A 29 2.45 -49.95 3.53
N ARG A 30 2.29 -49.56 4.78
CA ARG A 30 1.42 -48.44 5.19
C ARG A 30 2.27 -47.21 5.42
N TYR A 31 1.97 -46.15 4.70
CA TYR A 31 2.42 -44.82 5.02
C TYR A 31 1.50 -44.23 6.10
N GLU A 32 2.06 -43.68 7.17
CA GLU A 32 1.27 -43.09 8.25
C GLU A 32 1.88 -41.80 8.76
N VAL A 33 1.07 -40.75 8.93
CA VAL A 33 1.47 -39.44 9.46
C VAL A 33 0.72 -39.18 10.77
N ARG A 34 1.47 -38.97 11.85
CA ARG A 34 0.91 -38.71 13.19
C ARG A 34 1.18 -37.28 13.62
N CYS A 35 0.13 -36.45 13.65
CA CYS A 35 0.25 -35.06 14.06
C CYS A 35 0.00 -34.90 15.57
N ARG A 36 1.02 -34.49 16.33
CA ARG A 36 0.88 -34.21 17.77
C ARG A 36 0.17 -32.87 18.06
N LYS A 37 0.11 -31.98 17.07
CA LYS A 37 -0.53 -30.66 17.23
C LYS A 37 -2.05 -30.74 17.19
N CYS A 38 -2.62 -31.42 16.19
CA CYS A 38 -4.07 -31.53 16.02
C CYS A 38 -4.63 -32.93 16.32
N GLY A 39 -3.77 -33.92 16.58
CA GLY A 39 -4.19 -35.29 16.88
C GLY A 39 -4.55 -36.14 15.65
N GLU A 40 -4.51 -35.57 14.44
CA GLU A 40 -4.84 -36.28 13.21
C GLU A 40 -3.82 -37.40 12.93
N CYS A 41 -4.34 -38.56 12.50
CA CYS A 41 -3.54 -39.71 12.09
C CYS A 41 -3.98 -40.13 10.68
N TYR A 42 -3.22 -39.67 9.68
CA TYR A 42 -3.44 -40.08 8.29
C TYR A 42 -2.73 -41.41 8.03
N GLY A 43 -3.36 -42.33 7.31
CA GLY A 43 -2.76 -43.61 6.95
C GLY A 43 -3.21 -44.06 5.56
N GLU A 44 -2.25 -44.51 4.75
CA GLU A 44 -2.48 -44.99 3.38
C GLU A 44 -1.72 -46.30 3.16
N ASP A 45 -2.46 -47.32 2.74
CA ASP A 45 -1.93 -48.65 2.51
C ASP A 45 -1.47 -48.77 1.05
N MET A 46 -0.18 -48.96 0.84
CA MET A 46 0.45 -49.18 -0.45
C MET A 46 0.77 -50.67 -0.59
N GLY A 47 0.11 -51.32 -1.54
CA GLY A 47 0.42 -52.70 -1.93
C GLY A 47 0.34 -52.84 -3.45
N PRO A 48 0.78 -53.98 -4.00
CA PRO A 48 0.52 -54.28 -5.41
C PRO A 48 -0.99 -54.24 -5.61
N SER A 49 -1.47 -53.22 -6.34
CA SER A 49 -2.86 -53.16 -6.73
C SER A 49 -3.16 -54.40 -7.57
N ALA A 50 -4.27 -55.09 -7.27
CA ALA A 50 -4.78 -56.08 -8.21
C ALA A 50 -4.95 -55.35 -9.56
N PRO A 51 -4.51 -55.93 -10.70
CA PRO A 51 -4.70 -55.29 -11.99
C PRO A 51 -6.20 -55.07 -12.18
N SER A 52 -6.63 -53.82 -12.05
CA SER A 52 -8.02 -53.44 -12.28
C SER A 52 -8.30 -53.72 -13.76
N GLN A 53 -9.18 -54.69 -14.04
CA GLN A 53 -9.53 -55.12 -15.40
C GLN A 53 -10.38 -54.09 -16.16
N LEU A 54 -10.54 -52.88 -15.62
CA LEU A 54 -11.19 -51.76 -16.28
C LEU A 54 -10.14 -50.70 -16.55
N VAL A 55 -9.34 -50.93 -17.60
CA VAL A 55 -8.55 -49.87 -18.24
C VAL A 55 -9.53 -48.97 -18.99
N VAL A 56 -10.30 -48.16 -18.25
CA VAL A 56 -10.71 -46.87 -18.80
C VAL A 56 -9.41 -46.13 -18.95
N ALA A 57 -8.99 -45.88 -20.19
CA ALA A 57 -7.80 -45.09 -20.46
C ALA A 57 -7.97 -43.76 -19.74
N GLU A 58 -7.31 -43.59 -18.59
CA GLU A 58 -7.24 -42.30 -17.93
C GLU A 58 -6.66 -41.34 -18.96
N PRO A 59 -7.34 -40.22 -19.26
CA PRO A 59 -6.80 -39.23 -20.17
C PRO A 59 -5.44 -38.82 -19.61
N LEU A 60 -4.39 -39.05 -20.40
CA LEU A 60 -3.01 -38.72 -20.03
C LEU A 60 -2.99 -37.30 -19.47
N LEU A 61 -2.62 -37.16 -18.20
CA LEU A 61 -2.42 -35.88 -17.57
C LEU A 61 -1.37 -35.11 -18.39
N ARG A 62 -1.85 -34.18 -19.22
CA ARG A 62 -0.98 -33.29 -19.98
C ARG A 62 -0.49 -32.22 -19.02
N TRP A 63 0.70 -32.44 -18.46
CA TRP A 63 1.41 -31.40 -17.74
C TRP A 63 1.56 -30.16 -18.65
N PRO A 64 1.38 -28.94 -18.10
CA PRO A 64 1.76 -27.73 -18.81
C PRO A 64 3.22 -27.87 -19.27
N PRO A 65 3.55 -27.40 -20.48
CA PRO A 65 4.95 -27.38 -20.91
C PRO A 65 5.77 -26.57 -19.90
N ASP A 66 6.99 -27.03 -19.65
CA ASP A 66 7.95 -26.30 -18.83
C ASP A 66 8.11 -24.88 -19.40
N CYS A 67 7.71 -23.88 -18.61
CA CYS A 67 7.91 -22.49 -18.99
C CYS A 67 9.36 -22.12 -18.72
N GLU A 68 9.99 -21.39 -19.65
CA GLU A 68 11.28 -20.75 -19.40
C GLU A 68 11.20 -19.91 -18.12
N PRO A 69 12.24 -19.95 -17.26
CA PRO A 69 12.25 -19.18 -16.02
C PRO A 69 12.11 -17.69 -16.35
N VAL A 70 11.11 -17.05 -15.75
CA VAL A 70 10.94 -15.59 -15.85
C VAL A 70 12.25 -14.94 -15.38
N PRO A 71 12.83 -14.02 -16.17
CA PRO A 71 14.07 -13.36 -15.77
C PRO A 71 13.89 -12.69 -14.40
N PRO A 72 14.93 -12.69 -13.54
CA PRO A 72 14.84 -12.09 -12.23
C PRO A 72 14.38 -10.62 -12.33
N ARG A 73 13.31 -10.29 -11.62
CA ARG A 73 12.78 -8.92 -11.58
C ARG A 73 13.81 -7.99 -10.93
N ASP A 74 14.14 -6.88 -11.59
CA ASP A 74 14.99 -5.84 -11.01
C ASP A 74 14.18 -4.92 -10.09
N TRP A 75 14.00 -5.36 -8.84
CA TRP A 75 13.37 -4.58 -7.78
C TRP A 75 14.05 -3.23 -7.53
N GLY A 76 15.36 -3.14 -7.78
CA GLY A 76 16.11 -1.91 -7.56
C GLY A 76 15.73 -0.83 -8.57
N ALA A 77 15.62 -1.19 -9.84
CA ALA A 77 15.16 -0.28 -10.89
C ALA A 77 13.72 0.20 -10.63
N GLU A 78 12.83 -0.71 -10.22
CA GLU A 78 11.44 -0.38 -9.93
C GLU A 78 11.31 0.59 -8.74
N LEU A 79 12.03 0.32 -7.64
CA LEU A 79 12.06 1.22 -6.48
C LEU A 79 12.61 2.60 -6.84
N ARG A 80 13.70 2.67 -7.63
CA ARG A 80 14.25 3.95 -8.10
C ARG A 80 13.24 4.70 -8.97
N GLY A 81 12.48 4.00 -9.81
CA GLY A 81 11.41 4.58 -10.61
C GLY A 81 10.31 5.22 -9.75
N HIS A 82 9.82 4.49 -8.74
CA HIS A 82 8.80 5.01 -7.83
C HIS A 82 9.29 6.21 -7.02
N LEU A 83 10.54 6.16 -6.53
CA LEU A 83 11.14 7.28 -5.80
C LEU A 83 11.35 8.51 -6.69
N ALA A 84 11.74 8.33 -7.95
CA ALA A 84 11.87 9.44 -8.90
C ALA A 84 10.54 10.15 -9.16
N VAL A 85 9.45 9.38 -9.34
CA VAL A 85 8.10 9.94 -9.48
C VAL A 85 7.67 10.70 -8.23
N ALA A 86 7.90 10.12 -7.04
CA ALA A 86 7.58 10.79 -5.79
C ALA A 86 8.39 12.08 -5.58
N ALA A 87 9.69 12.06 -5.90
CA ALA A 87 10.56 13.24 -5.83
C ALA A 87 10.08 14.35 -6.76
N GLN A 88 9.65 14.01 -7.99
CA GLN A 88 9.09 14.96 -8.94
C GLN A 88 7.82 15.62 -8.38
N HIS A 89 6.91 14.84 -7.78
CA HIS A 89 5.69 15.38 -7.17
C HIS A 89 5.96 16.27 -5.95
N CYS A 90 6.94 15.91 -5.12
CA CYS A 90 7.34 16.75 -3.99
C CYS A 90 7.97 18.07 -4.47
N ALA A 91 8.78 18.03 -5.52
CA ALA A 91 9.40 19.23 -6.09
C ALA A 91 8.35 20.20 -6.65
N THR A 92 7.36 19.70 -7.40
CA THR A 92 6.27 20.54 -7.92
C THR A 92 5.40 21.12 -6.79
N ALA A 93 5.06 20.32 -5.78
CA ALA A 93 4.32 20.79 -4.61
C ALA A 93 5.08 21.86 -3.81
N ALA A 94 6.40 21.70 -3.65
CA ALA A 94 7.25 22.68 -2.98
C ALA A 94 7.32 24.00 -3.77
N GLN A 95 7.39 23.93 -5.11
CA GLN A 95 7.35 25.11 -5.96
C GLN A 95 6.03 25.87 -5.83
N ILE A 96 4.89 25.16 -5.89
CA ILE A 96 3.55 25.76 -5.71
C ILE A 96 3.41 26.40 -4.32
N SER A 97 3.92 25.73 -3.29
CA SER A 97 3.87 26.27 -1.92
C SER A 97 4.69 27.55 -1.83
N LYS A 98 5.91 27.56 -2.36
CA LYS A 98 6.81 28.72 -2.33
C LYS A 98 6.20 29.92 -3.05
N THR A 99 5.64 29.73 -4.25
CA THR A 99 5.00 30.84 -4.99
C THR A 99 3.79 31.39 -4.24
N GLY A 100 2.99 30.52 -3.61
CA GLY A 100 1.90 30.94 -2.73
C GLY A 100 2.37 31.79 -1.55
N PHE A 101 3.42 31.37 -0.84
CA PHE A 101 3.98 32.14 0.26
C PHE A 101 4.56 33.49 -0.19
N ASP A 102 5.25 33.54 -1.32
CA ASP A 102 5.80 34.78 -1.87
C ASP A 102 4.70 35.81 -2.20
N GLU A 103 3.56 35.37 -2.73
CA GLU A 103 2.41 36.24 -2.98
C GLU A 103 1.77 36.77 -1.69
N VAL A 104 1.60 35.91 -0.69
CA VAL A 104 1.09 36.31 0.62
C VAL A 104 2.02 37.31 1.29
N ALA A 105 3.34 37.08 1.24
CA ALA A 105 4.35 37.98 1.78
C ALA A 105 4.30 39.36 1.11
N LYS A 106 4.19 39.40 -0.24
CA LYS A 106 4.05 40.66 -0.99
C LYS A 106 2.81 41.44 -0.58
N ARG A 107 1.65 40.76 -0.44
CA ARG A 107 0.39 41.39 0.01
C ARG A 107 0.50 41.91 1.43
N ALA A 108 1.09 41.14 2.34
CA ALA A 108 1.30 41.55 3.73
C ALA A 108 2.20 42.80 3.81
N HIS A 109 3.29 42.84 3.04
CA HIS A 109 4.17 44.01 2.97
C HIS A 109 3.44 45.25 2.45
N ALA A 110 2.69 45.13 1.36
CA ALA A 110 1.91 46.24 0.80
C ALA A 110 0.87 46.78 1.80
N MET A 111 0.19 45.89 2.53
CA MET A 111 -0.76 46.26 3.57
C MET A 111 -0.06 46.95 4.75
N GLY A 112 1.11 46.47 5.15
CA GLY A 112 1.94 47.08 6.18
C GLY A 112 2.33 48.51 5.82
N GLU A 113 2.84 48.73 4.60
CA GLU A 113 3.20 50.05 4.10
C GLU A 113 1.99 51.00 4.05
N HIS A 114 0.85 50.54 3.54
CA HIS A 114 -0.38 51.33 3.53
C HIS A 114 -0.87 51.70 4.95
N THR A 115 -0.71 50.78 5.90
CA THR A 115 -1.09 51.05 7.30
C THR A 115 -0.15 52.07 7.92
N ARG A 116 1.16 51.98 7.63
CA ARG A 116 2.17 52.94 8.10
C ARG A 116 1.90 54.34 7.56
N THR A 117 1.67 54.48 6.25
CA THR A 117 1.38 55.78 5.64
C THR A 117 0.14 56.41 6.25
N TRP A 118 -0.96 55.64 6.38
CA TRP A 118 -2.19 56.09 7.03
C TRP A 118 -1.96 56.54 8.50
N VAL A 119 -1.17 55.79 9.28
CA VAL A 119 -0.82 56.17 10.67
C VAL A 119 -0.01 57.46 10.70
N HIS A 120 0.96 57.63 9.78
CA HIS A 120 1.78 58.83 9.69
C HIS A 120 0.95 60.06 9.31
N GLU A 121 0.03 59.94 8.35
CA GLU A 121 -0.91 60.99 7.98
C GLU A 121 -1.79 61.40 9.15
N ARG A 122 -2.36 60.42 9.89
CA ARG A 122 -3.14 60.67 11.10
C ARG A 122 -2.34 61.41 12.17
N ARG A 123 -1.11 60.98 12.44
CA ARG A 123 -0.24 61.67 13.41
C ARG A 123 0.07 63.11 13.01
N ARG A 124 0.31 63.37 11.72
CA ARG A 124 0.50 64.73 11.22
C ARG A 124 -0.75 65.59 11.39
N ALA A 125 -1.93 65.05 11.10
CA ALA A 125 -3.20 65.76 11.29
C ALA A 125 -3.43 66.14 12.77
N TYR A 126 -3.12 65.23 13.71
CA TYR A 126 -3.20 65.54 15.14
C TYR A 126 -2.20 66.62 15.59
N ALA A 127 -0.97 66.58 15.09
CA ALA A 127 0.06 67.58 15.43
C ALA A 127 -0.30 69.01 14.97
N LEU A 128 -1.14 69.13 13.93
CA LEU A 128 -1.63 70.41 13.40
C LEU A 128 -2.93 70.90 14.07
N GLY A 129 -3.37 70.26 15.17
CA GLY A 129 -4.51 70.73 15.97
C GLY A 129 -5.90 70.32 15.45
N ALA A 130 -5.99 69.43 14.45
CA ALA A 130 -7.28 68.92 13.98
C ALA A 130 -7.90 67.93 14.98
N ARG A 131 -9.06 68.27 15.55
CA ARG A 131 -9.86 67.41 16.44
C ARG A 131 -10.88 66.62 15.61
N MET A 132 -10.95 65.29 15.76
CA MET A 132 -11.71 64.37 14.88
C MET A 132 -13.20 64.68 14.73
N PRO A 133 -13.82 64.39 13.57
CA PRO A 133 -15.20 63.94 13.49
C PRO A 133 -15.25 62.43 13.80
N LEU A 134 -15.94 62.08 14.87
CA LEU A 134 -16.09 60.73 15.41
C LEU A 134 -17.18 59.98 14.62
N LEU A 135 -16.95 59.66 13.34
CA LEU A 135 -17.89 58.85 12.55
C LEU A 135 -17.17 57.97 11.52
N ALA A 136 -17.81 56.85 11.20
CA ALA A 136 -17.48 55.82 10.23
C ALA A 136 -16.60 54.65 10.72
N LEU A 137 -17.16 53.89 11.67
CA LEU A 137 -16.98 52.44 11.79
C LEU A 137 -18.02 51.67 10.94
N GLU A 138 -18.71 52.32 10.02
CA GLU A 138 -19.76 51.69 9.22
C GLU A 138 -19.19 51.01 7.97
N GLY A 139 -19.41 49.69 7.93
CA GLY A 139 -18.93 48.77 6.92
C GLY A 139 -19.39 49.14 5.51
N ARG A 140 -18.45 49.15 4.57
CA ARG A 140 -18.76 49.03 3.15
C ARG A 140 -19.02 47.57 2.82
N GLY A 141 -20.31 47.22 2.80
CA GLY A 141 -20.80 46.07 2.05
C GLY A 141 -20.39 46.21 0.58
N ARG A 142 -19.65 45.22 0.07
CA ARG A 142 -19.35 45.10 -1.36
C ARG A 142 -20.52 44.35 -2.00
N ARG A 143 -21.36 45.09 -2.72
CA ARG A 143 -22.31 44.54 -3.70
C ARG A 143 -21.48 44.05 -4.90
N THR A 144 -21.39 42.75 -5.09
CA THR A 144 -20.87 42.12 -6.32
C THR A 144 -22.02 42.07 -7.33
N GLU A 145 -21.98 42.92 -8.35
CA GLU A 145 -22.73 42.70 -9.57
C GLU A 145 -22.07 41.56 -10.35
N ILE A 146 -22.84 40.50 -10.55
CA ILE A 146 -22.53 39.39 -11.45
C ILE A 146 -22.98 39.85 -12.84
N GLN A 147 -22.03 40.17 -13.72
CA GLN A 147 -22.28 40.27 -15.16
C GLN A 147 -22.16 38.85 -15.74
N THR A 148 -23.32 38.24 -16.02
CA THR A 148 -23.45 37.15 -16.99
C THR A 148 -23.96 37.73 -18.30
N GLY A 149 -23.20 37.55 -19.37
CA GLY A 149 -23.59 37.75 -20.76
C GLY A 149 -22.43 37.26 -21.62
N GLY A 150 -22.62 36.51 -22.71
CA GLY A 150 -23.80 35.99 -23.41
C GLY A 150 -23.27 35.18 -24.58
#